data_AF-A0A969F0H2-F1
#
_entry.id   AF-A0A969F0H2-F1
#
_cell.length_a   1.000
_cell.length_b   1.000
_cell.length_c   1.000
_cell.angle_alpha   90.00
_cell.angle_beta   90.00
_cell.angle_gamma   90.00
#
_symmetry.space_group_name_H-M   'P 1'
#
loop_
_entity.id
_entity.type
_entity.pdbx_description
1 polymer ?
#
loop_
_entity_poly.entity_id
_entity_poly.type
_entity_poly.pdbx_seq_one_letter_code
_entity_poly.pdbx_strand_id
1 'polypeptide(L)'
;MTTYLERIAALSPTTIIANTLASFQAVDAARALDVPSLWIIRESTSPHRFFRYLPRQIQAIGLASIEHATTFVTLADATRRHWPPNTAHVKIGTALSRLQCQRYENGGREARHANR
;
A
#
# COMPACT_ATOMS: atom_id res chain seq x y z
N MET A 1 -8.96 20.17 16.60
CA MET A 1 -7.88 19.54 15.80
C MET A 1 -8.53 18.45 14.98
N THR A 2 -8.49 18.52 13.65
CA THR A 2 -9.21 17.55 12.79
C THR A 2 -8.40 16.27 12.64
N THR A 3 -9.03 15.13 12.88
CA THR A 3 -8.45 13.79 12.80
C THR A 3 -8.21 13.36 11.34
N TYR A 4 -7.43 12.29 11.14
CA TYR A 4 -7.26 11.71 9.81
C TYR A 4 -8.58 11.23 9.22
N LEU A 5 -9.42 10.55 10.02
CA LEU A 5 -10.73 10.05 9.58
C LEU A 5 -11.64 11.17 9.09
N GLU A 6 -11.75 12.28 9.86
CA GLU A 6 -12.57 13.43 9.47
C GLU A 6 -12.10 14.05 8.15
N ARG A 7 -10.79 14.09 7.91
CA ARG A 7 -10.23 14.59 6.63
C ARG A 7 -10.58 13.68 5.46
N ILE A 8 -10.54 12.36 5.65
CA ILE A 8 -10.91 11.40 4.61
C ILE A 8 -12.43 11.43 4.38
N ALA A 9 -13.24 11.50 5.43
CA ALA A 9 -14.68 11.58 5.36
C ALA A 9 -15.16 12.79 4.53
N ALA A 10 -14.50 13.94 4.70
CA ALA A 10 -14.83 15.16 3.96
C ALA A 10 -14.61 15.06 2.44
N LEU A 11 -13.86 14.06 1.96
CA LEU A 11 -13.66 13.78 0.54
C LEU A 11 -14.78 12.91 -0.06
N SER A 12 -15.67 12.37 0.77
CA SER A 12 -16.73 11.44 0.36
C SER A 12 -16.24 10.31 -0.57
N PRO A 13 -15.19 9.55 -0.17
CA PRO A 13 -14.64 8.52 -1.02
C PRO A 13 -15.65 7.39 -1.22
N THR A 14 -15.72 6.84 -2.43
CA THR A 14 -16.46 5.60 -2.71
C THR A 14 -15.58 4.35 -2.59
N THR A 15 -14.25 4.52 -2.54
CA THR A 15 -13.25 3.47 -2.38
C THR A 15 -11.96 4.10 -1.86
N ILE A 16 -11.17 3.36 -1.05
CA ILE A 16 -9.85 3.81 -0.60
C ILE A 16 -8.76 2.88 -1.13
N ILE A 17 -7.69 3.47 -1.66
CA ILE A 17 -6.48 2.74 -2.08
C ILE A 17 -5.36 3.05 -1.10
N ALA A 18 -4.90 2.03 -0.39
CA ALA A 18 -3.76 2.10 0.51
C ALA A 18 -2.54 1.47 -0.18
N ASN A 19 -1.39 2.14 -0.15
CA ASN A 19 -0.15 1.63 -0.73
C ASN A 19 0.89 1.51 0.37
N THR A 20 1.56 0.35 0.47
CA THR A 20 2.46 -0.09 1.56
C THR A 20 1.75 -0.45 2.85
N LEU A 21 2.36 -1.33 3.67
CA LEU A 21 1.93 -1.62 5.04
C LEU A 21 1.87 -0.38 5.93
N ALA A 22 2.66 0.66 5.65
CA ALA A 22 2.66 1.92 6.41
C ALA A 22 1.36 2.72 6.26
N SER A 23 0.52 2.38 5.28
CA SER A 23 -0.77 3.05 5.02
C SER A 23 -1.97 2.37 5.68
N PHE A 24 -1.76 1.56 6.73
CA PHE A 24 -2.81 0.81 7.41
C PHE A 24 -3.96 1.69 7.94
N GLN A 25 -3.68 2.92 8.36
CA GLN A 25 -4.68 3.90 8.80
C GLN A 25 -5.70 4.25 7.70
N ALA A 26 -5.32 4.15 6.42
CA ALA A 26 -6.25 4.37 5.32
C ALA A 26 -7.27 3.22 5.20
N VAL A 27 -6.84 1.99 5.49
CA VAL A 27 -7.72 0.81 5.54
C VAL A 27 -8.62 0.87 6.77
N ASP A 28 -8.09 1.27 7.93
CA ASP A 28 -8.93 1.51 9.11
C ASP A 28 -9.96 2.63 8.89
N ALA A 29 -9.59 3.69 8.15
CA ALA A 29 -10.54 4.73 7.75
C ALA A 29 -11.61 4.20 6.80
N ALA A 30 -11.26 3.34 5.83
CA ALA A 30 -12.24 2.71 4.94
C ALA A 30 -13.26 1.88 5.72
N ARG A 31 -12.79 1.08 6.68
CA ARG A 31 -13.66 0.33 7.60
C ARG A 31 -14.59 1.26 8.38
N ALA A 32 -14.05 2.35 8.94
CA ALA A 32 -14.84 3.30 9.73
C ALA A 32 -15.88 4.06 8.89
N LEU A 33 -15.63 4.23 7.59
CA LEU A 33 -16.53 4.89 6.64
C LEU A 33 -17.44 3.91 5.89
N ASP A 34 -17.31 2.60 6.14
CA ASP A 34 -18.04 1.53 5.45
C ASP A 34 -17.89 1.58 3.92
N VAL A 35 -16.66 1.81 3.44
CA VAL A 35 -16.32 1.82 2.01
C VAL A 35 -15.28 0.76 1.68
N PRO A 36 -15.30 0.20 0.46
CA PRO A 36 -14.32 -0.81 0.06
C PRO A 36 -12.89 -0.23 0.05
N SER A 37 -11.92 -1.10 0.35
CA SER A 37 -10.50 -0.75 0.31
C SER A 37 -9.66 -1.73 -0.49
N LEU A 38 -8.75 -1.20 -1.30
CA LEU A 38 -7.69 -1.97 -1.96
C LEU A 38 -6.36 -1.65 -1.30
N TRP A 39 -5.68 -2.67 -0.78
CA TRP A 39 -4.39 -2.52 -0.10
C TRP A 39 -3.24 -3.16 -0.89
N ILE A 40 -2.37 -2.32 -1.44
CA ILE A 40 -1.19 -2.72 -2.20
C ILE A 40 -0.02 -2.95 -1.23
N ILE A 41 0.41 -4.20 -1.13
CA ILE A 41 1.53 -4.62 -0.30
C ILE A 41 2.82 -4.59 -1.13
N ARG A 42 3.75 -3.73 -0.72
CA ARG A 42 5.06 -3.55 -1.35
C ARG A 42 6.17 -4.27 -0.59
N GLU A 43 5.88 -4.62 0.66
CA GLU A 43 6.83 -5.14 1.61
C GLU A 43 7.06 -6.64 1.38
N SER A 44 8.33 -7.03 1.36
CA SER A 44 8.76 -8.43 1.38
C SER A 44 8.89 -8.96 2.80
N THR A 45 7.98 -8.57 3.71
CA THR A 45 7.98 -9.00 5.12
C THR A 45 6.56 -9.30 5.60
N SER A 46 6.45 -10.11 6.65
CA SER A 46 5.16 -10.35 7.31
C SER A 46 4.66 -9.10 8.05
N PRO A 47 3.34 -8.92 8.17
CA PRO A 47 2.77 -7.78 8.90
C PRO A 47 3.19 -7.74 10.38
N HIS A 48 3.25 -8.89 11.06
CA HIS A 48 3.73 -8.98 12.44
C HIS A 48 5.16 -8.46 12.63
N ARG A 49 6.04 -8.74 11.65
CA ARG A 49 7.41 -8.23 11.68
C ARG A 49 7.44 -6.74 11.34
N PHE A 50 6.64 -6.31 10.36
CA PHE A 50 6.58 -4.91 9.96
C PHE A 50 6.10 -4.01 11.11
N PHE A 51 4.97 -4.30 11.76
CA PHE A 51 4.41 -3.41 12.78
C PHE A 51 5.14 -3.44 14.13
N ARG A 52 6.18 -4.26 14.30
CA ARG A 52 6.91 -4.41 15.57
C ARG A 52 7.60 -3.13 16.05
N TYR A 53 7.92 -2.20 15.14
CA TYR A 53 8.56 -0.93 15.52
C TYR A 53 7.56 0.08 16.12
N LEU A 54 6.26 -0.18 16.04
CA LEU A 54 5.21 0.73 16.51
C LEU A 54 4.84 0.44 17.97
N PRO A 55 4.30 1.45 18.70
CA PRO A 55 3.70 1.22 20.01
C PRO A 55 2.60 0.17 19.95
N ARG A 56 2.45 -0.64 21.00
CA ARG A 56 1.55 -1.82 21.03
C ARG A 56 0.12 -1.53 20.56
N GLN A 57 -0.44 -0.38 20.93
CA GLN A 57 -1.78 0.03 20.51
C GLN A 57 -1.87 0.26 18.99
N ILE A 58 -0.86 0.91 18.41
CA ILE A 58 -0.80 1.18 16.97
C ILE A 58 -0.49 -0.11 16.20
N GLN A 59 0.37 -0.97 16.76
CA GLN A 59 0.61 -2.31 16.22
C GLN A 59 -0.69 -3.12 16.13
N ALA A 60 -1.52 -3.10 17.19
CA ALA A 60 -2.80 -3.80 17.19
C ALA A 60 -3.74 -3.27 16.10
N ILE A 61 -3.80 -1.94 15.90
CA ILE A 61 -4.59 -1.33 14.81
C ILE A 61 -4.07 -1.81 13.46
N GLY A 62 -2.76 -1.73 13.20
CA GLY A 62 -2.17 -2.15 11.93
C GLY A 62 -2.40 -3.63 11.62
N LEU A 63 -2.37 -4.49 12.63
CA LEU A 63 -2.70 -5.91 12.48
C LEU A 63 -4.21 -6.12 12.24
N ALA A 64 -5.08 -5.45 12.98
CA ALA A 64 -6.53 -5.54 12.77
C ALA A 64 -6.95 -5.06 11.38
N SER A 65 -6.30 -4.03 10.82
CA SER A 65 -6.54 -3.55 9.46
C SER A 65 -6.38 -4.65 8.39
N ILE A 66 -5.61 -5.71 8.67
CA ILE A 66 -5.45 -6.83 7.74
C ILE A 66 -6.78 -7.59 7.55
N GLU A 67 -7.59 -7.68 8.59
CA GLU A 67 -8.88 -8.37 8.55
C GLU A 67 -9.96 -7.53 7.85
N HIS A 68 -9.73 -6.23 7.72
CA HIS A 68 -10.72 -5.28 7.22
C HIS A 68 -10.52 -4.89 5.77
N ALA A 69 -9.35 -5.16 5.19
CA ALA A 69 -9.13 -4.84 3.80
C ALA A 69 -10.01 -5.68 2.89
N THR A 70 -10.81 -5.03 2.04
CA THR A 70 -11.65 -5.73 1.05
C THR A 70 -10.81 -6.58 0.10
N THR A 71 -9.71 -6.01 -0.39
CA THR A 71 -8.82 -6.67 -1.36
C THR A 71 -7.37 -6.35 -1.06
N PHE A 72 -6.52 -7.38 -1.05
CA PHE A 72 -5.07 -7.24 -1.06
C PHE A 72 -4.51 -7.35 -2.47
N VAL A 73 -3.48 -6.56 -2.77
CA VAL A 73 -2.68 -6.67 -3.98
C VAL A 73 -1.22 -6.84 -3.59
N THR A 74 -0.64 -8.00 -3.88
CA THR A 74 0.79 -8.26 -3.66
C THR A 74 1.55 -8.21 -4.96
N LEU A 75 2.72 -7.57 -4.98
CA LEU A 75 3.52 -7.43 -6.21
C LEU A 75 4.37 -8.66 -6.58
N ALA A 76 4.54 -9.60 -5.65
CA ALA A 76 5.36 -10.80 -5.85
C ALA A 76 4.69 -12.04 -5.25
N ASP A 77 4.83 -13.17 -5.94
CA ASP A 77 4.32 -14.49 -5.50
C ASP A 77 4.91 -14.89 -4.13
N ALA A 78 6.15 -14.48 -3.85
CA ALA A 78 6.79 -14.72 -2.55
C ALA A 78 6.06 -14.00 -1.41
N THR A 79 5.61 -12.76 -1.65
CA THR A 79 4.82 -12.00 -0.67
C THR A 79 3.48 -12.68 -0.45
N ARG A 80 2.78 -13.16 -1.49
CA ARG A 80 1.47 -13.84 -1.37
C ARG A 80 1.43 -14.94 -0.31
N ARG A 81 2.50 -15.72 -0.17
CA ARG A 81 2.57 -16.86 0.77
C ARG A 81 2.45 -16.46 2.24
N HIS A 82 2.63 -15.19 2.56
CA HIS A 82 2.52 -14.66 3.92
C HIS A 82 1.16 -14.01 4.22
N TRP A 83 0.21 -14.08 3.29
CA TRP A 83 -1.06 -13.35 3.34
C TRP A 83 -2.27 -14.29 3.23
N PRO A 84 -3.45 -13.90 3.75
CA PRO A 84 -4.65 -14.75 3.77
C PRO A 84 -5.05 -15.27 2.38
N PRO A 85 -5.70 -16.44 2.28
CA PRO A 85 -6.03 -17.07 1.00
C PRO A 85 -6.94 -16.24 0.08
N ASN A 86 -7.72 -15.30 0.63
CA ASN A 86 -8.57 -14.38 -0.13
C ASN A 86 -7.82 -13.15 -0.70
N THR A 87 -6.49 -13.22 -0.77
CA THR A 87 -5.65 -12.16 -1.36
C THR A 87 -5.69 -12.23 -2.88
N ALA A 88 -6.22 -11.19 -3.53
CA ALA A 88 -6.16 -11.06 -4.98
C ALA A 88 -4.70 -10.88 -5.43
N HIS A 89 -4.15 -11.87 -6.13
CA HIS A 89 -2.80 -11.78 -6.64
C HIS A 89 -2.79 -11.10 -8.01
N VAL A 90 -2.64 -9.77 -8.03
CA VAL A 90 -2.32 -9.09 -9.27
C VAL A 90 -0.80 -9.13 -9.44
N LYS A 91 -0.34 -9.99 -10.35
CA LYS A 91 1.01 -9.88 -10.90
C LYS A 91 1.03 -8.56 -11.68
N ILE A 92 1.36 -7.45 -11.03
CA ILE A 92 1.63 -6.19 -11.73
C ILE A 92 2.93 -6.42 -12.48
N GLY A 93 2.82 -7.07 -13.64
CA GLY A 93 3.94 -7.53 -14.43
C GLY A 93 4.73 -6.33 -14.88
N THR A 94 5.85 -6.04 -14.20
CA THR A 94 6.94 -5.18 -14.69
C THR A 94 6.53 -3.82 -15.27
N ALA A 95 5.32 -3.30 -15.08
CA ALA A 95 4.89 -2.07 -15.75
C ALA A 95 5.38 -0.84 -14.98
N LEU A 96 5.32 -0.86 -13.65
CA LEU A 96 5.91 0.18 -12.81
C LEU A 96 7.44 0.14 -12.80
N SER A 97 8.06 -1.05 -12.82
CA SER A 97 9.51 -1.15 -12.99
C SER A 97 9.96 -0.76 -14.39
N ARG A 98 9.21 -1.07 -15.47
CA ARG A 98 9.51 -0.58 -16.81
C ARG A 98 9.31 0.93 -16.94
N LEU A 99 8.27 1.52 -16.34
CA LEU A 99 8.10 2.98 -16.32
C LEU A 99 9.18 3.68 -15.49
N GLN A 100 9.60 3.09 -14.36
CA GLN A 100 10.73 3.60 -13.57
C GLN A 100 12.06 3.43 -14.31
N CYS A 101 12.33 2.29 -14.96
CA CYS A 101 13.50 2.08 -15.80
C CYS A 101 13.50 3.00 -17.02
N GLN A 102 12.37 3.18 -17.72
CA GLN A 102 12.26 4.12 -18.84
C GLN A 102 12.48 5.57 -18.39
N ARG A 103 11.96 5.97 -17.22
CA ARG A 103 12.27 7.30 -16.65
C ARG A 103 13.75 7.44 -16.31
N TYR A 104 14.40 6.39 -15.79
CA TYR A 104 15.83 6.40 -15.48
C TYR A 104 16.70 6.46 -16.74
N GLU A 105 16.33 5.73 -17.78
CA GLU A 105 17.00 5.71 -19.09
C GLU A 105 16.84 7.05 -19.81
N ASN A 106 15.67 7.68 -19.75
CA ASN A 106 15.42 8.97 -20.38
C ASN A 106 16.11 10.12 -19.62
N GLY A 107 16.04 10.15 -18.28
CA GLY A 107 16.75 11.14 -17.47
C GLY A 107 18.28 11.02 -17.56
N GLY A 108 18.80 9.80 -17.73
CA GLY A 108 20.23 9.55 -17.96
C GLY A 108 20.73 9.87 -19.38
N ARG A 109 19.84 10.09 -20.35
CA ARG A 109 20.18 10.58 -21.70
C ARG A 109 20.18 12.11 -21.76
N GLU A 110 19.24 12.76 -21.10
CA GLU A 110 19.19 14.24 -21.01
C GLU A 110 20.41 14.81 -20.28
N ALA A 111 20.83 14.18 -19.17
CA ALA A 111 22.04 14.58 -18.43
C ALA A 111 23.35 14.43 -19.22
N ARG A 112 23.39 13.58 -20.27
CA ARG A 112 24.58 13.37 -21.12
C ARG A 112 24.64 14.31 -22.33
N HIS A 113 23.54 14.94 -22.70
CA HIS A 113 23.50 15.97 -23.75
C HIS A 113 23.70 17.39 -23.22
N ALA A 114 23.42 17.65 -21.95
CA ALA A 114 23.63 18.95 -21.32
C ALA A 114 25.11 19.24 -20.94
N ASN A 115 26.02 18.29 -21.18
CA ASN A 115 27.44 18.39 -20.80
C ASN A 115 28.39 18.20 -21.99
N ARG A 116 27.95 18.59 -23.19
CA ARG A 116 28.77 18.69 -24.41
C ARG A 116 28.77 20.11 -24.92
#